data_AF-A0A7S0A4T0-F1
#
_entry.id   AF-A0A7S0A4T0-F1
#
_cell.length_a   1.000
_cell.length_b   1.000
_cell.length_c   1.000
_cell.angle_alpha   90.00
_cell.angle_beta   90.00
_cell.angle_gamma   90.00
#
_symmetry.space_group_name_H-M   'P 1'
#
loop_
_entity.id
_entity.type
_entity.pdbx_description
1 polymer ?
#
loop_
_entity_poly.entity_id
_entity_poly.type
_entity_poly.pdbx_seq_one_letter_code
_entity_poly.pdbx_strand_id
1 'polypeptide(L)'
;MAEPSRAEIDEFIRANEVDDRAAADLRDCPPEVQRKVLARGELSSARNPSAILLARIRDARASGSGGADGTAGVAHSSADVEEFIRANGVDESAADSLRSSSPTVQRAVLGRGELKTARNPSSALLARIRD
;
A
#
# COMPACT_ATOMS: atom_id res chain seq x y z
N MET A 1 17.78 -23.93 -9.13
CA MET A 1 16.48 -23.41 -8.63
C MET A 1 15.81 -22.73 -9.81
N ALA A 2 14.57 -23.12 -10.14
CA ALA A 2 13.91 -22.70 -11.39
C ALA A 2 13.43 -21.25 -11.34
N GLU A 3 13.69 -20.51 -12.41
CA GLU A 3 13.15 -19.17 -12.66
C GLU A 3 11.69 -19.30 -13.10
N PRO A 4 10.78 -18.42 -12.64
CA PRO A 4 9.40 -18.45 -13.10
C PRO A 4 9.37 -18.18 -14.60
N SER A 5 8.77 -19.09 -15.35
CA SER A 5 8.63 -18.96 -16.79
C SER A 5 7.54 -17.95 -17.15
N ARG A 6 7.66 -17.32 -18.32
CA ARG A 6 6.66 -16.35 -18.81
C ARG A 6 5.25 -16.94 -18.88
N ALA A 7 5.13 -18.24 -19.14
CA ALA A 7 3.87 -18.96 -19.14
C ALA A 7 3.20 -18.98 -17.75
N GLU A 8 3.96 -19.23 -16.68
CA GLU A 8 3.43 -19.22 -15.30
C GLU A 8 2.93 -17.83 -14.90
N ILE A 9 3.64 -16.78 -15.32
CA ILE A 9 3.23 -15.38 -15.07
C ILE A 9 1.92 -15.06 -15.80
N ASP A 10 1.80 -15.44 -17.08
CA ASP A 10 0.61 -15.22 -17.88
C ASP A 10 -0.60 -16.04 -17.40
N GLU A 11 -0.37 -17.24 -16.86
CA GLU A 11 -1.41 -18.06 -16.23
C GLU A 11 -1.88 -17.43 -14.91
N PHE A 12 -0.97 -16.96 -14.07
CA PHE A 12 -1.31 -16.25 -12.85
C PHE A 12 -2.12 -14.97 -13.12
N ILE A 13 -1.73 -14.17 -14.11
CA ILE A 13 -2.45 -12.95 -14.49
C ILE A 13 -3.88 -13.27 -14.96
N ARG A 14 -4.04 -14.32 -15.78
CA ARG A 14 -5.36 -14.75 -16.27
C ARG A 14 -6.23 -15.34 -15.16
N ALA A 15 -5.67 -16.17 -14.29
CA ALA A 15 -6.40 -16.81 -13.19
C ALA A 15 -6.94 -15.79 -12.17
N ASN A 16 -6.28 -14.64 -12.05
CA ASN A 16 -6.61 -13.62 -11.05
C ASN A 16 -7.24 -12.35 -11.64
N GLU A 17 -7.60 -12.36 -12.93
CA GLU A 17 -8.24 -11.22 -13.63
C GLU A 17 -7.51 -9.88 -13.38
N VAL A 18 -6.18 -9.92 -13.47
CA VAL A 18 -5.33 -8.75 -13.23
C VAL A 18 -5.33 -7.83 -14.45
N ASP A 19 -5.48 -6.53 -14.22
CA ASP A 19 -5.47 -5.51 -15.27
C ASP A 19 -4.11 -5.44 -16.01
N ASP A 20 -4.15 -5.02 -17.28
CA ASP A 20 -2.97 -4.92 -18.15
C ASP A 20 -1.82 -4.12 -17.54
N ARG A 21 -2.13 -3.06 -16.78
CA ARG A 21 -1.13 -2.23 -16.12
C ARG A 21 -0.35 -3.01 -15.06
N ALA A 22 -1.04 -3.74 -14.19
CA ALA A 22 -0.41 -4.51 -13.13
C ALA A 22 0.30 -5.76 -13.69
N ALA A 23 -0.28 -6.33 -14.75
CA ALA A 23 0.30 -7.42 -15.52
C ALA A 23 1.62 -7.01 -16.20
N ALA A 24 1.70 -5.80 -16.76
CA ALA A 24 2.93 -5.25 -17.32
C ALA A 24 4.00 -5.05 -16.23
N ASP A 25 3.62 -4.49 -15.07
CA ASP A 25 4.54 -4.27 -13.95
C ASP A 25 5.15 -5.58 -13.43
N LEU A 26 4.37 -6.66 -13.37
CA LEU A 26 4.87 -7.99 -12.99
C LEU A 26 5.87 -8.53 -14.00
N ARG A 27 5.60 -8.39 -15.31
CA ARG A 27 6.48 -8.87 -16.38
C ARG A 27 7.79 -8.08 -16.47
N ASP A 28 7.76 -6.79 -16.14
CA ASP A 28 8.93 -5.91 -16.12
C ASP A 28 9.82 -6.13 -14.88
N CYS A 29 9.29 -6.76 -13.83
CA CYS A 29 10.05 -7.08 -12.62
C CYS A 29 11.21 -8.08 -12.87
N PRO A 30 12.26 -8.03 -12.03
CA PRO A 30 13.28 -9.08 -11.99
C PRO A 30 12.70 -10.47 -11.66
N PRO A 31 13.33 -11.57 -12.13
CA PRO A 31 12.84 -12.93 -11.89
C PRO A 31 12.74 -13.28 -10.39
N GLU A 32 13.60 -12.72 -9.54
CA GLU A 32 13.50 -12.90 -8.08
C GLU A 32 12.23 -12.29 -7.48
N VAL A 33 11.81 -11.12 -8.00
CA VAL A 33 10.60 -10.41 -7.55
C VAL A 33 9.37 -11.17 -8.03
N GLN A 34 9.34 -11.55 -9.30
CA GLN A 34 8.27 -12.37 -9.89
C GLN A 34 8.04 -13.65 -9.07
N ARG A 35 9.13 -14.34 -8.70
CA ARG A 35 9.06 -15.56 -7.88
C ARG A 35 8.47 -15.29 -6.50
N LYS A 36 8.87 -14.21 -5.82
CA LYS A 36 8.31 -13.83 -4.51
C LYS A 36 6.80 -13.54 -4.59
N VAL A 37 6.36 -12.92 -5.69
CA VAL A 37 4.94 -12.63 -5.92
C VAL A 37 4.15 -13.92 -6.15
N LEU A 38 4.64 -14.81 -7.02
CA LEU A 38 4.03 -16.12 -7.31
C LEU A 38 4.02 -17.04 -6.08
N ALA A 39 5.10 -17.06 -5.28
CA ALA A 39 5.21 -17.86 -4.06
C ALA A 39 4.19 -17.46 -2.98
N ARG A 40 3.65 -16.24 -3.06
CA ARG A 40 2.62 -15.73 -2.14
C ARG A 40 1.22 -16.24 -2.46
N GLY A 41 1.06 -17.00 -3.54
CA GLY A 41 -0.18 -17.70 -3.92
C GLY A 41 -1.17 -16.82 -4.69
N GLU A 42 -2.38 -17.34 -4.91
CA GLU A 42 -3.42 -16.69 -5.70
C GLU A 42 -3.96 -15.40 -5.05
N LEU A 43 -4.61 -14.57 -5.87
CA LEU A 43 -5.24 -13.29 -5.54
C LEU A 43 -6.77 -13.35 -5.72
N SER A 44 -7.33 -14.50 -6.08
CA SER A 44 -8.75 -14.71 -6.42
C SER A 44 -9.74 -14.35 -5.31
N SER A 45 -9.29 -14.30 -4.05
CA SER A 45 -10.11 -13.89 -2.90
C SER A 45 -10.06 -12.38 -2.63
N ALA A 46 -9.23 -11.63 -3.37
CA ALA A 46 -9.08 -10.20 -3.21
C ALA A 46 -10.20 -9.43 -3.93
N ARG A 47 -10.73 -8.41 -3.25
CA ARG A 47 -11.74 -7.49 -3.81
C ARG A 47 -11.21 -6.66 -4.99
N ASN A 48 -9.88 -6.54 -5.11
CA ASN A 48 -9.19 -5.92 -6.23
C ASN A 48 -7.82 -6.61 -6.42
N PRO A 49 -7.73 -7.66 -7.26
CA PRO A 49 -6.52 -8.45 -7.43
C PRO A 49 -5.36 -7.63 -8.01
N SER A 50 -5.63 -6.69 -8.92
CA SER A 50 -4.63 -5.79 -9.50
C SER A 50 -3.94 -4.91 -8.45
N ALA A 51 -4.70 -4.34 -7.51
CA ALA A 51 -4.16 -3.52 -6.45
C ALA A 51 -3.29 -4.33 -5.48
N ILE A 52 -3.72 -5.55 -5.13
CA ILE A 52 -2.93 -6.45 -4.28
C ILE A 52 -1.66 -6.93 -5.01
N LEU A 53 -1.73 -7.21 -6.31
CA LEU A 53 -0.57 -7.58 -7.10
C LEU A 53 0.50 -6.48 -7.05
N LEU A 54 0.11 -5.23 -7.28
CA LEU A 54 1.01 -4.08 -7.23
C LEU A 54 1.62 -3.87 -5.84
N ALA A 55 0.87 -4.15 -4.77
CA ALA A 55 1.38 -4.12 -3.40
C ALA A 55 2.42 -5.25 -3.19
N ARG A 56 2.13 -6.47 -3.64
CA ARG A 56 3.06 -7.61 -3.55
C ARG A 56 4.35 -7.39 -4.34
N ILE A 57 4.25 -6.78 -5.53
CA ILE A 57 5.41 -6.42 -6.35
C ILE A 57 6.31 -5.45 -5.59
N ARG A 58 5.72 -4.41 -4.98
CA ARG A 58 6.46 -3.45 -4.15
C ARG A 58 7.16 -4.13 -2.97
N ASP A 59 6.44 -4.95 -2.21
CA ASP A 59 6.97 -5.75 -1.10
C ASP A 59 8.15 -6.65 -1.54
N ALA A 60 8.02 -7.29 -2.70
CA ALA A 60 9.02 -8.20 -3.24
C ALA A 60 10.27 -7.47 -3.72
N ARG A 61 10.12 -6.25 -4.28
CA ARG A 61 11.23 -5.33 -4.63
C ARG A 61 11.93 -4.81 -3.37
N ALA A 62 11.17 -4.40 -2.36
CA ALA A 62 11.65 -3.96 -1.05
C ALA A 62 12.46 -5.06 -0.31
N SER A 63 12.06 -6.32 -0.48
CA SER A 63 12.79 -7.45 0.12
C SER A 63 14.10 -7.84 -0.60
N GLY A 64 14.49 -7.17 -1.69
CA GLY A 64 15.75 -7.40 -2.42
C GLY A 64 16.79 -6.28 -2.24
N SER A 65 16.40 -5.16 -1.65
CA SER A 65 17.28 -4.05 -1.29
C SER A 65 16.71 -3.46 -0.01
N GLY A 66 17.40 -3.66 1.11
CA GLY A 66 16.93 -3.27 2.44
C GLY A 66 16.31 -1.86 2.45
N GLY A 67 14.99 -1.83 2.49
CA GLY A 67 14.19 -0.63 2.47
C GLY A 67 12.73 -1.04 2.62
N ALA A 68 12.18 -0.76 3.80
CA ALA A 68 10.84 -1.11 4.23
C ALA A 68 9.72 -0.62 3.30
N ASP A 69 8.52 -1.19 3.50
CA ASP A 69 7.18 -0.75 3.06
C ASP A 69 6.56 -1.60 1.91
N GLY A 70 5.48 -2.37 2.06
CA GLY A 70 4.49 -2.45 3.13
C GLY A 70 3.32 -3.40 2.79
N THR A 71 2.49 -3.66 3.81
CA THR A 71 1.17 -4.35 3.84
C THR A 71 1.09 -5.84 4.23
N ALA A 72 1.52 -6.14 5.46
CA ALA A 72 0.75 -7.00 6.37
C ALA A 72 1.00 -6.58 7.83
N GLY A 73 0.17 -5.66 8.34
CA GLY A 73 0.30 -5.07 9.67
C GLY A 73 0.74 -3.61 9.59
N VAL A 74 -0.18 -2.73 9.19
CA VAL A 74 0.14 -1.38 8.69
C VAL A 74 0.77 -0.51 9.77
N ALA A 75 2.10 -0.51 9.89
CA ALA A 75 2.86 0.64 10.33
C ALA A 75 2.68 1.66 9.19
N HIS A 76 1.91 2.71 9.46
CA HIS A 76 1.68 3.75 8.49
C HIS A 76 2.98 4.55 8.33
N SER A 77 3.47 4.64 7.09
CA SER A 77 4.71 5.32 6.76
C SER A 77 4.49 6.83 6.62
N SER A 78 5.56 7.61 6.68
CA SER A 78 5.51 9.08 6.44
C SER A 78 4.80 9.44 5.13
N ALA A 79 4.90 8.56 4.12
CA ALA A 79 4.19 8.69 2.84
C ALA A 79 2.65 8.58 2.99
N ASP A 80 2.14 7.68 3.83
CA ASP A 80 0.70 7.57 4.11
C ASP A 80 0.17 8.82 4.81
N VAL A 81 0.98 9.38 5.73
CA VAL A 81 0.65 10.63 6.44
C VAL A 81 0.54 11.80 5.46
N GLU A 82 1.52 11.95 4.56
CA GLU A 82 1.52 12.98 3.51
C GLU A 82 0.35 12.83 2.54
N GLU A 83 0.06 11.61 2.09
CA GLU A 83 -1.07 11.32 1.20
C GLU A 83 -2.40 11.65 1.89
N PHE A 84 -2.55 11.30 3.16
CA PHE A 84 -3.74 11.62 3.94
C PHE A 84 -3.92 13.12 4.14
N ILE A 85 -2.83 13.86 4.42
CA ILE A 85 -2.86 15.33 4.53
C ILE A 85 -3.33 15.95 3.21
N ARG A 86 -2.77 15.48 2.09
CA ARG A 86 -3.10 15.98 0.75
C ARG A 86 -4.53 15.62 0.34
N ALA A 87 -4.97 14.40 0.60
CA ALA A 87 -6.30 13.89 0.21
C ALA A 87 -7.44 14.54 0.99
N ASN A 88 -7.18 14.98 2.23
CA ASN A 88 -8.18 15.61 3.10
C ASN A 88 -8.08 17.14 3.12
N GLY A 89 -7.05 17.72 2.49
CA GLY A 89 -6.86 19.17 2.42
C GLY A 89 -6.69 19.79 3.81
N VAL A 90 -5.87 19.16 4.66
CA VAL A 90 -5.71 19.55 6.05
C VAL A 90 -4.72 20.70 6.18
N ASP A 91 -5.00 21.65 7.08
CA ASP A 91 -4.13 22.82 7.29
C ASP A 91 -2.75 22.43 7.80
N GLU A 92 -1.75 23.27 7.52
CA GLU A 92 -0.34 23.01 7.84
C GLU A 92 -0.10 22.75 9.34
N SER A 93 -0.79 23.47 10.23
CA SER A 93 -0.68 23.24 11.68
C SER A 93 -1.20 21.86 12.12
N ALA A 94 -2.26 21.37 11.49
CA ALA A 94 -2.82 20.06 11.80
C ALA A 94 -2.00 18.93 11.15
N ALA A 95 -1.46 19.18 9.96
CA ALA A 95 -0.49 18.32 9.30
C ALA A 95 0.78 18.14 10.15
N ASP A 96 1.34 19.24 10.66
CA ASP A 96 2.52 19.21 11.53
C ASP A 96 2.26 18.43 12.82
N SER A 97 1.07 18.60 13.41
CA SER A 97 0.62 17.83 14.58
C SER A 97 0.57 16.32 14.29
N LEU A 98 0.09 15.92 13.11
CA LEU A 98 0.06 14.50 12.70
C LEU A 98 1.48 13.97 12.45
N ARG A 99 2.34 14.74 11.78
CA ARG A 99 3.74 14.38 11.52
C ARG A 99 4.56 14.23 12.81
N SER A 100 4.32 15.10 13.79
CA SER A 100 4.99 15.10 15.10
C SER A 100 4.37 14.09 16.09
N SER A 101 3.25 13.46 15.75
CA SER A 101 2.60 12.45 16.58
C SER A 101 3.35 11.12 16.55
N SER A 102 3.16 10.30 17.59
CA SER A 102 3.75 8.96 17.62
C SER A 102 3.20 8.08 16.49
N PRO A 103 3.97 7.08 16.02
CA PRO A 103 3.52 6.17 14.96
C PRO A 103 2.21 5.47 15.32
N THR A 104 1.99 5.12 16.59
CA THR A 104 0.72 4.51 17.03
C THR A 104 -0.48 5.43 16.83
N VAL A 105 -0.31 6.73 17.11
CA VAL A 105 -1.36 7.75 16.91
C VAL A 105 -1.60 7.98 15.43
N GLN A 106 -0.54 8.13 14.62
CA GLN A 106 -0.66 8.24 13.17
C GLN A 106 -1.46 7.06 12.59
N ARG A 107 -1.17 5.84 13.08
CA ARG A 107 -1.90 4.64 12.67
C ARG A 107 -3.37 4.65 13.08
N ALA A 108 -3.69 5.08 14.30
CA ALA A 108 -5.07 5.19 14.75
C ALA A 108 -5.86 6.22 13.92
N VAL A 109 -5.23 7.34 13.57
CA VAL A 109 -5.82 8.39 12.73
C VAL A 109 -6.10 7.88 11.32
N LEU A 110 -5.11 7.25 10.69
CA LEU A 110 -5.19 6.74 9.31
C LEU A 110 -6.15 5.54 9.22
N GLY A 111 -6.15 4.66 10.22
CA GLY A 111 -7.07 3.53 10.31
C GLY A 111 -8.55 3.92 10.49
N ARG A 112 -8.84 5.12 10.98
CA ARG A 112 -10.21 5.67 11.05
C ARG A 112 -10.74 6.16 9.69
N GLY A 113 -9.92 6.17 8.64
CA GLY A 113 -10.32 6.54 7.29
C GLY A 113 -10.42 8.05 7.05
N GLU A 114 -10.95 8.44 5.90
CA GLU A 114 -10.98 9.83 5.43
C GLU A 114 -11.75 10.79 6.37
N LEU A 115 -11.41 12.08 6.30
CA LEU A 115 -12.01 13.18 7.08
C LEU A 115 -13.04 13.99 6.27
N LYS A 116 -13.34 13.58 5.03
CA LYS A 116 -14.20 14.33 4.08
C LYS A 116 -15.64 14.52 4.54
N THR A 117 -16.12 13.72 5.49
CA THR A 117 -17.45 13.87 6.08
C THR A 117 -17.50 14.91 7.22
N ALA A 118 -16.34 15.36 7.70
CA ALA A 118 -16.26 16.36 8.74
C ALA A 118 -16.47 17.77 8.17
N ARG A 119 -17.19 18.61 8.92
CA ARG A 119 -17.42 20.02 8.60
C ARG A 119 -16.12 20.83 8.52
N ASN A 120 -15.08 20.37 9.22
CA ASN A 120 -13.71 20.87 9.12
C ASN A 120 -12.72 19.69 9.29
N PRO A 121 -11.97 19.31 8.25
CA PRO A 121 -11.05 18.17 8.29
C PRO A 121 -9.90 18.39 9.28
N SER A 122 -9.39 19.61 9.41
CA SER A 122 -8.30 19.97 10.33
C SER A 122 -8.71 19.82 11.80
N SER A 123 -9.92 20.26 12.15
CA SER A 123 -10.45 20.06 13.50
C SER A 123 -10.70 18.58 13.81
N ALA A 124 -11.21 17.83 12.84
CA ALA A 124 -11.45 16.39 13.00
C ALA A 124 -10.15 15.59 13.11
N LEU A 125 -9.10 15.98 12.38
CA LEU A 125 -7.75 15.42 12.54
C LEU A 125 -7.22 15.65 13.95
N LEU A 126 -7.25 16.90 14.42
CA LEU A 126 -6.77 17.25 15.77
C LEU A 126 -7.60 16.63 16.90
N ALA A 127 -8.86 16.31 16.65
CA ALA A 127 -9.68 15.53 17.58
C ALA A 127 -9.20 14.08 17.64
N ARG A 128 -8.93 13.45 16.48
CA ARG A 128 -8.41 12.07 16.41
C ARG A 128 -7.00 11.89 16.95
N ILE A 129 -6.17 12.92 16.92
CA ILE A 129 -4.81 12.90 17.50
C ILE A 129 -4.85 12.97 19.04
N ARG A 130 -5.88 13.62 19.60
CA ARG A 130 -6.05 13.80 21.05
C ARG A 130 -6.84 12.69 21.74
N ASP A 131 -7.49 11.84 20.95
CA ASP A 131 -8.28 10.68 21.39
C ASP A 131 -7.37 9.46 21.61
#